data_AF-A0A7J9ZRY9-F1
#
_entry.id   AF-A0A7J9ZRY9-F1
#
_cell.length_a   1.000
_cell.length_b   1.000
_cell.length_c   1.000
_cell.angle_alpha   90.00
_cell.angle_beta   90.00
_cell.angle_gamma   90.00
#
_symmetry.space_group_name_H-M   'P 1'
#
loop_
_entity.id
_entity.type
_entity.pdbx_description
1 polymer ?
#
loop_
_entity_poly.entity_id
_entity_poly.type
_entity_poly.pdbx_seq_one_letter_code
_entity_poly.pdbx_strand_id
1 'polypeptide(L)'
;MNTPPTTVVNLKGHRDDPEYADVVYVGRSMHRGGWHLDASPFASPYRPGPDGSREQVIEKYKAWLLEQPHLLARLAELRGRRLGCWCAPLPCHAQVLAEQADRGAE
;
A
#
# COMPACT_ATOMS: atom_id res chain seq x y z
N MET A 1 1.75 3.98 24.81
CA MET A 1 1.00 4.91 23.93
C MET A 1 0.39 4.03 22.85
N ASN A 2 -0.94 3.97 22.74
CA ASN A 2 -1.59 3.06 21.77
C ASN A 2 -1.45 3.64 20.37
N THR A 3 -0.64 3.02 19.51
CA THR A 3 -0.52 3.44 18.10
C THR A 3 -1.87 3.20 17.41
N PRO A 4 -2.42 4.16 16.64
CA PRO A 4 -3.62 3.91 15.86
C PRO A 4 -3.37 2.79 14.85
N PRO A 5 -4.43 2.10 14.36
CA PRO A 5 -4.29 1.08 13.34
C PRO A 5 -3.78 1.69 12.03
N THR A 6 -3.00 0.90 11.29
CA THR A 6 -2.61 1.26 9.92
C THR A 6 -3.84 1.13 9.02
N THR A 7 -4.15 2.16 8.23
CA THR A 7 -5.38 2.20 7.41
C THR A 7 -5.07 2.36 5.94
N VAL A 8 -6.02 2.03 5.07
CA VAL A 8 -5.89 2.16 3.61
C VAL A 8 -6.94 3.11 3.07
N VAL A 9 -6.53 4.07 2.25
CA VAL A 9 -7.40 5.07 1.64
C VAL A 9 -7.24 5.11 0.11
N ASN A 10 -8.31 5.47 -0.59
CA ASN A 10 -8.28 5.68 -2.04
C ASN A 10 -7.77 7.10 -2.36
N LEU A 11 -6.81 7.23 -3.27
CA LEU A 11 -6.25 8.53 -3.70
C LEU A 11 -7.00 9.19 -4.86
N LYS A 12 -7.99 8.51 -5.47
CA LYS A 12 -8.75 9.03 -6.61
C LYS A 12 -9.51 10.29 -6.19
N GLY A 13 -9.23 11.39 -6.89
CA GLY A 13 -9.89 12.68 -6.64
C GLY A 13 -9.25 13.51 -5.52
N HIS A 14 -8.26 12.97 -4.81
CA HIS A 14 -7.60 13.62 -3.68
C HIS A 14 -6.20 14.13 -4.03
N ARG A 15 -6.04 14.63 -5.27
CA ARG A 15 -4.79 15.27 -5.69
C ARG A 15 -4.73 16.65 -5.06
N ASP A 16 -3.59 16.99 -4.46
CA ASP A 16 -3.36 18.27 -3.78
C ASP A 16 -4.36 18.54 -2.63
N ASP A 17 -4.99 17.49 -2.12
CA ASP A 17 -5.97 17.57 -1.04
C ASP A 17 -5.25 17.66 0.33
N PRO A 18 -5.41 18.76 1.08
CA PRO A 18 -4.77 18.92 2.38
C PRO A 18 -5.20 17.85 3.40
N GLU A 19 -6.38 17.25 3.26
CA GLU A 19 -6.85 16.16 4.13
C GLU A 19 -6.12 14.83 3.84
N TYR A 20 -5.35 14.76 2.76
CA TYR A 20 -4.54 13.60 2.37
C TYR A 20 -3.04 13.87 2.47
N ALA A 21 -2.63 15.01 3.04
CA ALA A 21 -1.22 15.39 3.16
C ALA A 21 -0.39 14.40 4.00
N ASP A 22 -1.01 13.65 4.91
CA ASP A 22 -0.33 12.65 5.76
C ASP A 22 -0.27 11.25 5.14
N VAL A 23 -0.96 11.04 4.00
CA VAL A 23 -1.12 9.73 3.36
C VAL A 23 0.18 9.29 2.69
N VAL A 24 0.65 8.10 3.06
CA VAL A 24 1.85 7.48 2.51
C VAL A 24 1.49 6.75 1.22
N TYR A 25 2.03 7.19 0.09
CA TYR A 25 1.83 6.51 -1.18
C TYR A 25 2.59 5.18 -1.24
N VAL A 26 1.88 4.08 -1.51
CA VAL A 26 2.46 2.72 -1.58
C VAL A 26 2.28 2.04 -2.93
N GLY A 27 1.79 2.77 -3.94
CA GLY A 27 1.54 2.20 -5.26
C GLY A 27 2.71 2.32 -6.24
N ARG A 28 2.46 1.90 -7.49
CA ARG A 28 3.40 1.99 -8.62
C ARG A 28 3.61 3.44 -9.08
N SER A 29 4.61 3.73 -9.91
CA SER A 29 4.77 5.08 -10.46
C SER A 29 3.47 5.59 -11.12
N MET A 30 3.04 6.81 -10.79
CA MET A 30 1.86 7.46 -11.37
C MET A 30 2.23 8.85 -11.89
N HIS A 31 2.23 8.99 -13.22
CA HIS A 31 2.56 10.22 -13.95
C HIS A 31 1.39 10.75 -14.79
N ARG A 32 0.16 10.36 -14.44
CA ARG A 32 -1.06 10.67 -15.21
C ARG A 32 -2.03 11.47 -14.35
N GLY A 33 -2.87 12.29 -14.99
CA GLY A 33 -3.85 13.12 -14.28
C GLY A 33 -3.20 14.20 -13.40
N GLY A 34 -2.00 14.67 -13.77
CA GLY A 34 -1.20 15.64 -13.02
C GLY A 34 -0.57 15.10 -11.73
N TRP A 35 -0.66 13.79 -11.47
CA TRP A 35 0.16 13.14 -10.45
C TRP A 35 1.59 12.99 -10.96
N HIS A 36 2.55 13.17 -10.06
CA HIS A 36 3.98 12.92 -10.28
C HIS A 36 4.52 12.14 -9.08
N LEU A 37 4.13 10.86 -8.98
CA LEU A 37 4.53 9.98 -7.89
C LEU A 37 5.46 8.89 -8.40
N ASP A 38 6.64 8.78 -7.78
CA ASP A 38 7.53 7.64 -7.98
C ASP A 38 6.92 6.34 -7.43
N ALA A 39 7.42 5.21 -7.94
CA ALA A 39 7.02 3.91 -7.41
C ALA A 39 7.50 3.75 -5.96
N SER A 40 6.59 3.37 -5.08
CA SER A 40 6.96 2.98 -3.72
C SER A 40 7.82 1.72 -3.73
N PRO A 41 8.79 1.56 -2.81
CA PRO A 41 9.46 0.28 -2.57
C PRO A 41 8.48 -0.87 -2.27
N PHE A 42 7.30 -0.54 -1.73
CA PHE A 42 6.22 -1.49 -1.43
C PHE A 42 5.19 -1.63 -2.55
N ALA A 43 5.47 -1.11 -3.75
CA ALA A 43 4.56 -1.25 -4.88
C ALA A 43 4.43 -2.71 -5.30
N SER A 44 3.19 -3.18 -5.50
CA SER A 44 2.98 -4.54 -6.00
C SER A 44 3.55 -4.73 -7.41
N PRO A 45 4.40 -5.77 -7.64
CA PRO A 45 4.88 -6.12 -8.97
C PRO A 45 3.78 -6.73 -9.84
N TYR A 46 2.68 -7.18 -9.24
CA TYR A 46 1.58 -7.88 -9.91
C TYR A 46 0.40 -6.94 -10.23
N ARG A 47 -0.29 -7.21 -11.33
CA ARG A 47 -1.41 -6.42 -11.87
C ARG A 47 -2.66 -7.29 -12.03
N PRO A 48 -3.80 -6.89 -11.42
CA PRO A 48 -5.08 -7.54 -11.71
C PRO A 48 -5.39 -7.48 -13.22
N GLY A 49 -5.86 -8.59 -13.79
CA GLY A 49 -5.95 -8.82 -15.23
C GLY A 49 -4.76 -9.65 -15.69
N PRO A 50 -3.62 -9.05 -16.08
CA PRO A 50 -2.47 -9.77 -16.62
C PRO A 50 -1.94 -10.88 -15.71
N ASP A 51 -1.92 -10.64 -14.39
CA ASP A 51 -1.35 -11.56 -13.41
C ASP A 51 -2.42 -12.37 -12.66
N GLY A 52 -3.69 -12.27 -13.04
CA GLY A 52 -4.82 -12.98 -12.44
C GLY A 52 -5.91 -12.06 -11.87
N SER A 53 -6.86 -12.65 -11.14
CA SER A 53 -7.90 -11.90 -10.41
C SER A 53 -7.28 -11.02 -9.32
N ARG A 54 -8.06 -10.08 -8.75
CA ARG A 54 -7.56 -9.22 -7.66
C ARG A 54 -7.10 -10.06 -6.48
N GLU A 55 -7.90 -11.03 -6.08
CA GLU A 55 -7.64 -11.96 -4.98
C GLU A 55 -6.35 -12.74 -5.23
N GLN A 56 -6.18 -13.31 -6.44
CA GLN A 56 -4.96 -14.02 -6.82
C GLN A 56 -3.72 -13.11 -6.75
N VAL A 57 -3.85 -11.87 -7.21
CA VAL A 57 -2.76 -10.88 -7.18
C VAL A 57 -2.42 -10.47 -5.74
N ILE A 58 -3.40 -10.38 -4.84
CA ILE A 58 -3.16 -10.11 -3.42
C ILE A 58 -2.42 -11.28 -2.76
N GLU A 59 -2.81 -12.51 -3.02
CA GLU A 59 -2.12 -13.69 -2.48
C GLU A 59 -0.69 -13.78 -3.00
N LYS A 60 -0.47 -13.55 -4.31
CA LYS A 60 0.88 -13.45 -4.90
C LYS A 60 1.71 -12.35 -4.23
N TYR A 61 1.12 -11.17 -4.02
CA TYR A 61 1.80 -10.06 -3.36
C TYR A 61 2.18 -10.40 -1.92
N LYS A 62 1.29 -11.05 -1.17
CA LYS A 62 1.55 -11.48 0.20
C LYS A 62 2.72 -12.47 0.27
N ALA A 63 2.73 -13.48 -0.61
CA ALA A 63 3.85 -14.42 -0.70
C ALA A 63 5.16 -13.70 -1.05
N TRP A 64 5.14 -12.87 -2.09
CA TRP A 64 6.31 -12.10 -2.52
C TRP A 64 6.87 -11.19 -1.42
N LEU A 65 6.01 -10.50 -0.66
CA LEU A 65 6.41 -9.60 0.42
C LEU A 65 7.17 -10.36 1.53
N LEU A 66 6.72 -11.58 1.87
CA LEU A 66 7.39 -12.41 2.88
C LEU A 66 8.78 -12.88 2.43
N GLU A 67 9.05 -12.89 1.13
CA GLU A 67 10.36 -13.18 0.55
C GLU A 67 11.28 -11.94 0.48
N GLN A 68 10.80 -10.75 0.86
CA GLN A 68 11.58 -9.51 0.84
C GLN A 68 12.02 -9.08 2.25
N PRO A 69 13.10 -9.65 2.83
CA PRO A 69 13.52 -9.34 4.20
C PRO A 69 13.81 -7.84 4.42
N HIS A 70 14.32 -7.17 3.39
CA HIS A 70 14.58 -5.73 3.42
C HIS A 70 13.31 -4.87 3.47
N LEU A 71 12.19 -5.34 2.89
CA LEU A 71 10.91 -4.65 3.00
C LEU A 71 10.22 -4.99 4.31
N LEU A 72 10.30 -6.24 4.77
CA LEU A 72 9.76 -6.66 6.06
C LEU A 72 10.36 -5.84 7.21
N ALA A 73 11.67 -5.62 7.22
CA ALA A 73 12.36 -4.79 8.20
C ALA A 73 11.87 -3.33 8.23
N ARG A 74 11.27 -2.86 7.12
CA ARG A 74 10.78 -1.50 6.94
C ARG A 74 9.28 -1.34 7.23
N LEU A 75 8.56 -2.43 7.50
CA LEU A 75 7.11 -2.36 7.77
C LEU A 75 6.76 -1.53 9.00
N ALA A 76 7.66 -1.45 9.99
CA ALA A 76 7.49 -0.60 11.16
C ALA A 76 7.33 0.90 10.80
N GLU A 77 7.88 1.34 9.65
CA GLU A 77 7.71 2.72 9.14
C GLU A 77 6.26 3.03 8.73
N LEU A 78 5.48 1.99 8.40
CA LEU A 78 4.09 2.10 7.95
C LEU A 78 3.08 2.05 9.11
N ARG A 79 3.52 1.64 10.30
CA ARG A 79 2.64 1.41 11.45
C ARG A 79 1.89 2.69 11.85
N GLY A 80 0.56 2.59 11.95
CA GLY A 80 -0.34 3.69 12.29
C GLY A 80 -0.46 4.77 11.23
N ARG A 81 0.02 4.52 10.00
CA ARG A 81 -0.08 5.46 8.88
C ARG A 81 -1.35 5.20 8.06
N ARG A 82 -1.77 6.22 7.29
CA ARG A 82 -2.76 6.08 6.22
C ARG A 82 -2.02 5.74 4.92
N LEU A 83 -2.26 4.57 4.36
CA LEU A 83 -1.62 4.09 3.14
C LEU A 83 -2.51 4.40 1.93
N GLY A 84 -1.96 5.08 0.93
CA GLY A 84 -2.68 5.50 -0.27
C GLY A 84 -2.51 4.56 -1.44
N CYS A 85 -3.63 4.06 -1.99
CA CYS A 85 -3.64 3.31 -3.25
C CYS A 85 -4.95 3.46 -4.02
N TRP A 86 -4.88 3.52 -5.35
CA TRP A 86 -6.06 3.60 -6.22
C TRP A 86 -6.96 2.37 -6.22
N CYS A 87 -6.47 1.20 -5.79
CA CYS A 87 -7.26 -0.04 -5.80
C CYS A 87 -8.34 -0.07 -4.71
N ALA A 88 -8.11 0.60 -3.58
CA ALA A 88 -9.08 0.65 -2.48
C ALA A 88 -10.43 1.23 -2.95
N PRO A 89 -11.59 0.79 -2.44
CA PRO A 89 -11.79 -0.17 -1.37
C PRO A 89 -11.77 -1.65 -1.82
N LEU A 90 -11.49 -1.93 -3.10
CA LEU A 90 -11.35 -3.32 -3.57
C LEU A 90 -10.07 -3.94 -2.97
N PRO A 91 -9.94 -5.29 -2.98
CA PRO A 91 -8.73 -5.96 -2.52
C PRO A 91 -7.46 -5.32 -3.09
N CYS A 92 -6.58 -4.90 -2.19
CA CYS A 92 -5.45 -4.03 -2.47
C CYS A 92 -4.21 -4.49 -1.70
N HIS A 93 -3.04 -4.38 -2.32
CA HIS A 93 -1.76 -4.75 -1.69
C HIS A 93 -1.45 -3.90 -0.45
N ALA A 94 -1.97 -2.67 -0.40
CA ALA A 94 -1.87 -1.79 0.76
C ALA A 94 -2.56 -2.37 2.01
N GLN A 95 -3.60 -3.21 1.85
CA GLN A 95 -4.24 -3.88 2.98
C GLN A 95 -3.29 -4.91 3.60
N VAL A 96 -2.59 -5.69 2.75
CA VAL A 96 -1.55 -6.61 3.22
C VAL A 96 -0.45 -5.86 3.99
N LEU A 97 0.01 -4.72 3.47
CA LEU A 97 1.00 -3.88 4.19
C LEU A 97 0.49 -3.41 5.54
N ALA A 98 -0.75 -2.91 5.60
CA ALA A 98 -1.36 -2.45 6.85
C ALA A 98 -1.46 -3.59 7.88
N GLU A 99 -1.95 -4.75 7.47
CA GLU A 99 -2.04 -5.93 8.34
C GLU A 99 -0.68 -6.38 8.85
N GLN A 100 0.35 -6.42 8.00
CA GLN A 100 1.69 -6.86 8.42
C GLN A 100 2.38 -5.81 9.32
N ALA A 101 2.21 -4.51 9.04
CA ALA A 101 2.74 -3.44 9.88
C ALA A 101 2.14 -3.43 11.30
N ASP A 102 0.85 -3.79 11.40
CA ASP A 102 0.17 -3.85 12.69
C ASP A 102 0.50 -5.14 13.47
N ARG A 103 0.68 -6.28 12.79
CA ARG A 103 1.09 -7.56 13.40
C ARG A 103 2.53 -7.55 13.92
N GLY A 104 3.46 -6.84 13.29
CA GLY A 104 4.88 -6.84 13.69
C GLY A 104 5.23 -6.12 15.01
N ALA A 105 4.26 -5.83 15.88
CA ALA A 105 4.53 -5.20 17.18
C ALA A 105 3.92 -5.97 18.37
N GLU A 106 3.79 -7.27 18.22
CA GLU A 106 3.62 -8.21 19.33
C GLU A 106 4.97 -8.78 19.78
#